data_AF-A0A930U586-F1
#
_entry.id   AF-A0A930U586-F1
#
_cell.length_a   1.000
_cell.length_b   1.000
_cell.length_c   1.000
_cell.angle_alpha   90.00
_cell.angle_beta   90.00
_cell.angle_gamma   90.00
#
_symmetry.space_group_name_H-M   'P 1'
#
loop_
_entity.id
_entity.type
_entity.pdbx_description
1 polymer ?
#
loop_
_entity_poly.entity_id
_entity_poly.type
_entity_poly.pdbx_seq_one_letter_code
_entity_poly.pdbx_strand_id
1 'polypeptide(L)'
;MKRMFWTLRLRDFLLLGILLQPLAAQATPAPLFQTILPDIQRQRPSDLQMRLPSYLPEQQAPLYPSVDVNDSGLMVYLSPDPNCDRSVQPDCMTVGGAAIMHPAAFADWQQRHQDDLAPVELSNNITGRYLSVDYGEGEMHYVAWQQDQTGYVLGAVAEGISRDEFLRVANSMVEADPIE
;
A
#
# COMPACT_ATOMS: atom_id res chain seq x y z
N MET A 1 -68.44 -34.00 -0.94
CA MET A 1 -67.05 -33.59 -1.25
C MET A 1 -66.91 -32.09 -1.01
N LYS A 2 -66.27 -31.67 0.09
CA LYS A 2 -66.00 -30.24 0.39
C LYS A 2 -64.51 -30.00 0.19
N ARG A 3 -64.14 -29.10 -0.73
CA ARG A 3 -62.74 -28.67 -0.94
C ARG A 3 -62.43 -27.55 0.05
N MET A 4 -61.43 -27.79 0.89
CA MET A 4 -60.94 -26.86 1.90
C MET A 4 -59.85 -26.00 1.26
N PHE A 5 -60.12 -24.70 1.09
CA PHE A 5 -59.12 -23.72 0.66
C PHE A 5 -58.39 -23.21 1.89
N TRP A 6 -57.08 -23.47 1.96
CA TRP A 6 -56.20 -22.86 2.95
C TRP A 6 -55.68 -21.55 2.40
N THR A 7 -56.15 -20.43 2.96
CA THR A 7 -55.52 -19.11 2.75
C THR A 7 -54.33 -19.00 3.70
N LEU A 8 -53.11 -19.18 3.18
CA LEU A 8 -51.88 -18.81 3.89
C LEU A 8 -51.79 -17.27 3.95
N ARG A 9 -51.83 -16.74 5.17
CA ARG A 9 -51.66 -15.30 5.42
C ARG A 9 -50.22 -14.91 5.16
N LEU A 10 -50.02 -14.07 4.17
CA LEU A 10 -48.75 -13.52 3.68
C LEU A 10 -48.11 -12.47 4.62
N ARG A 11 -48.36 -12.57 5.94
CA ARG A 11 -48.08 -11.46 6.89
C ARG A 11 -46.99 -11.74 7.92
N ASP A 12 -46.38 -12.92 7.90
CA ASP A 12 -45.38 -13.35 8.88
C ASP A 12 -44.00 -13.65 8.27
N PHE A 13 -43.66 -13.02 7.14
CA PHE A 13 -42.31 -13.03 6.57
C PHE A 13 -41.67 -11.62 6.63
N LEU A 14 -41.64 -11.03 7.82
CA LEU A 14 -40.68 -9.97 8.11
C LEU A 14 -39.34 -10.65 8.40
N LEU A 15 -38.66 -10.95 7.30
CA LEU A 15 -37.29 -11.41 7.22
C LEU A 15 -36.39 -10.56 8.15
N LEU A 16 -35.82 -11.23 9.15
CA LEU A 16 -34.54 -10.85 9.75
C LEU A 16 -33.47 -10.92 8.64
N GLY A 17 -33.41 -9.90 7.80
CA GLY A 17 -32.29 -9.65 6.90
C GLY A 17 -31.23 -8.83 7.64
N ILE A 18 -30.67 -9.38 8.72
CA ILE A 18 -29.48 -8.78 9.33
C ILE A 18 -28.34 -9.03 8.36
N LEU A 19 -27.98 -7.96 7.67
CA LEU A 19 -26.75 -7.68 6.95
C LEU A 19 -25.56 -8.52 7.45
N LEU A 20 -25.37 -9.71 6.88
CA LEU A 20 -24.05 -10.34 6.81
C LEU A 20 -23.28 -9.54 5.77
N GLN A 21 -22.79 -8.37 6.15
CA GLN A 21 -21.66 -7.80 5.43
C GLN A 21 -20.53 -8.80 5.62
N PRO A 22 -19.99 -9.42 4.56
CA PRO A 22 -18.73 -10.13 4.72
C PRO A 22 -17.76 -9.11 5.29
N LEU A 23 -17.23 -9.37 6.49
CA LEU A 23 -15.99 -8.74 6.91
C LEU A 23 -15.01 -9.07 5.78
N ALA A 24 -14.76 -8.10 4.90
CA ALA A 24 -13.67 -8.22 3.95
C ALA A 24 -12.46 -8.55 4.80
N ALA A 25 -11.83 -9.71 4.55
CA ALA A 25 -10.60 -10.06 5.24
C ALA A 25 -9.60 -8.96 4.92
N GLN A 26 -9.36 -8.09 5.89
CA GLN A 26 -8.49 -6.95 5.75
C GLN A 26 -7.06 -7.45 5.53
N ALA A 27 -6.41 -6.92 4.50
CA ALA A 27 -5.10 -7.39 4.13
C ALA A 27 -4.06 -6.88 5.13
N THR A 28 -3.49 -7.78 5.94
CA THR A 28 -2.42 -7.43 6.87
C THR A 28 -1.09 -7.26 6.13
N PRO A 29 -0.18 -6.39 6.61
CA PRO A 29 1.15 -6.25 6.02
C PRO A 29 1.87 -7.59 5.89
N ALA A 30 2.63 -7.74 4.80
CA ALA A 30 3.42 -8.94 4.55
C ALA A 30 4.33 -9.27 5.75
N PRO A 31 4.56 -10.57 6.06
CA PRO A 31 5.23 -10.98 7.31
C PRO A 31 6.60 -10.35 7.58
N LEU A 32 7.37 -9.98 6.54
CA LEU A 32 8.68 -9.32 6.73
C LEU A 32 8.57 -8.02 7.53
N PHE A 33 7.48 -7.28 7.38
CA PHE A 33 7.30 -5.97 8.01
C PHE A 33 7.00 -6.04 9.51
N GLN A 34 6.63 -7.21 10.03
CA GLN A 34 6.31 -7.41 11.44
C GLN A 34 7.44 -6.95 12.37
N THR A 35 8.69 -7.08 11.92
CA THR A 35 9.88 -6.69 12.69
C THR A 35 10.06 -5.18 12.85
N ILE A 36 9.41 -4.36 12.02
CA ILE A 36 9.54 -2.89 12.02
C ILE A 36 8.23 -2.16 12.37
N LEU A 37 7.11 -2.87 12.56
CA LEU A 37 5.85 -2.25 12.95
C LEU A 37 5.98 -1.36 14.20
N PRO A 38 6.67 -1.76 15.29
CA PRO A 38 6.84 -0.90 16.46
C PRO A 38 7.61 0.40 16.17
N ASP A 39 8.52 0.36 15.20
CA ASP A 39 9.31 1.53 14.82
C ASP A 39 8.51 2.47 13.93
N ILE A 40 7.67 1.95 13.03
CA ILE A 40 6.68 2.73 12.29
C ILE A 40 5.72 3.43 13.25
N GLN A 41 5.11 2.68 14.18
CA GLN A 41 4.15 3.23 15.14
C GLN A 41 4.75 4.36 16.00
N ARG A 42 6.04 4.23 16.37
CA ARG A 42 6.74 5.24 17.18
C ARG A 42 7.12 6.49 16.39
N GLN A 43 7.50 6.34 15.12
CA GLN A 43 8.12 7.41 14.34
C GLN A 43 7.17 8.06 13.32
N ARG A 44 6.04 7.42 13.00
CA ARG A 44 5.05 7.95 12.05
C ARG A 44 4.50 9.30 12.54
N PRO A 45 4.49 10.34 11.68
CA PRO A 45 3.77 11.57 11.97
C PRO A 45 2.28 11.28 12.27
N SER A 46 1.76 11.85 13.35
CA SER A 46 0.43 11.49 13.88
C SER A 46 -0.73 11.90 12.96
N ASP A 47 -0.50 12.80 12.02
CA ASP A 47 -1.43 13.26 10.99
C ASP A 47 -1.44 12.38 9.73
N LEU A 48 -0.51 11.42 9.61
CA LEU A 48 -0.39 10.55 8.43
C LEU A 48 -0.76 9.10 8.73
N GLN A 49 -1.26 8.41 7.71
CA GLN A 49 -1.64 7.00 7.77
C GLN A 49 -0.63 6.15 6.99
N MET A 50 0.05 5.20 7.66
CA MET A 50 0.95 4.26 6.98
C MET A 50 0.19 3.01 6.57
N ARG A 51 0.36 2.59 5.32
CA ARG A 51 -0.04 1.26 4.82
C ARG A 51 1.20 0.59 4.25
N LEU A 52 1.30 -0.72 4.40
CA LEU A 52 2.39 -1.51 3.86
C LEU A 52 1.86 -2.59 2.92
N PRO A 53 2.67 -3.06 1.96
CA PRO A 53 2.24 -4.12 1.07
C PRO A 53 1.84 -5.36 1.85
N SER A 54 0.63 -5.85 1.61
CA SER A 54 0.18 -7.15 2.10
C SER A 54 0.68 -8.31 1.22
N TYR A 55 1.04 -7.99 -0.03
CA TYR A 55 1.66 -8.89 -0.99
C TYR A 55 3.04 -8.36 -1.41
N LEU A 56 4.01 -9.27 -1.47
CA LEU A 56 5.27 -9.07 -2.17
C LEU A 56 5.51 -10.28 -3.08
N PRO A 57 6.07 -10.08 -4.27
CA PRO A 57 6.48 -11.19 -5.12
C PRO A 57 7.52 -12.07 -4.41
N GLU A 58 7.64 -13.31 -4.86
CA GLU A 58 8.67 -14.22 -4.34
C GLU A 58 10.06 -13.63 -4.57
N GLN A 59 10.84 -13.54 -3.50
CA GLN A 59 12.17 -12.94 -3.53
C GLN A 59 13.23 -14.02 -3.67
N GLN A 60 14.23 -13.80 -4.52
CA GLN A 60 15.36 -14.73 -4.69
C GLN A 60 16.31 -14.70 -3.49
N ALA A 61 16.31 -13.61 -2.73
CA ALA A 61 17.12 -13.38 -1.55
C ALA A 61 16.25 -12.75 -0.44
N PRO A 62 16.58 -12.94 0.85
CA PRO A 62 15.88 -12.28 1.93
C PRO A 62 16.00 -10.76 1.81
N LEU A 63 14.91 -10.06 2.13
CA LEU A 63 14.88 -8.60 2.24
C LEU A 63 14.70 -8.19 3.70
N TYR A 64 15.35 -7.09 4.04
CA TYR A 64 15.41 -6.54 5.38
C TYR A 64 14.78 -5.15 5.35
N PRO A 65 13.64 -4.96 6.04
CA PRO A 65 12.99 -3.68 6.07
C PRO A 65 13.66 -2.74 7.09
N SER A 66 13.75 -1.46 6.76
CA SER A 66 14.19 -0.39 7.66
C SER A 66 13.26 0.82 7.55
N VAL A 67 13.23 1.65 8.60
CA VAL A 67 12.37 2.84 8.69
C VAL A 67 13.26 4.08 8.71
N ASP A 68 12.89 5.06 7.91
CA ASP A 68 13.45 6.41 7.92
C ASP A 68 12.33 7.45 8.06
N VAL A 69 12.60 8.55 8.75
CA VAL A 69 11.70 9.69 8.92
C VAL A 69 12.45 11.00 8.71
N ASN A 70 11.88 11.87 7.90
CA ASN A 70 12.38 13.22 7.64
C ASN A 70 11.21 14.20 7.49
N ASP A 71 11.50 15.47 7.17
CA ASP A 71 10.49 16.53 7.04
C ASP A 71 9.45 16.26 5.94
N SER A 72 9.72 15.34 5.00
CA SER A 72 8.75 14.94 3.97
C SER A 72 7.74 13.92 4.47
N GLY A 73 8.07 13.12 5.49
CA GLY A 73 7.23 12.06 6.03
C GLY A 73 8.04 10.84 6.50
N LEU A 74 7.48 9.64 6.32
CA LEU A 74 8.09 8.38 6.73
C LEU A 74 8.28 7.47 5.51
N MET A 75 9.42 6.79 5.46
CA MET A 75 9.77 5.83 4.42
C MET A 75 10.17 4.50 5.03
N VAL A 76 9.71 3.43 4.39
CA VAL A 76 10.13 2.06 4.66
C VAL A 76 10.93 1.57 3.47
N TYR A 77 12.20 1.28 3.68
CA TYR A 77 13.08 0.72 2.67
C TYR A 77 13.11 -0.80 2.74
N LEU A 78 13.41 -1.43 1.63
CA LEU A 78 13.74 -2.84 1.53
C LEU A 78 15.16 -2.99 0.99
N SER A 79 16.03 -3.65 1.74
CA SER A 79 17.41 -3.92 1.35
C SER A 79 17.72 -5.42 1.36
N PRO A 80 18.60 -5.93 0.48
CA PRO A 80 19.14 -7.28 0.59
C PRO A 80 20.22 -7.40 1.66
N ASP A 81 20.73 -6.29 2.22
CA ASP A 81 21.73 -6.31 3.28
C ASP A 81 21.07 -6.30 4.67
N PRO A 82 21.29 -7.34 5.51
CA PRO A 82 20.76 -7.39 6.88
C PRO A 82 21.31 -6.30 7.80
N ASN A 83 22.48 -5.75 7.48
CA ASN A 83 23.13 -4.69 8.22
C ASN A 83 22.83 -3.32 7.61
N CYS A 84 21.96 -3.25 6.61
CA CYS A 84 21.48 -1.99 6.08
C CYS A 84 20.81 -1.24 7.23
N ASP A 85 21.50 -0.21 7.70
CA ASP A 85 21.32 0.28 9.05
C ASP A 85 19.88 0.79 9.21
N ARG A 86 19.23 0.39 10.31
CA ARG A 86 17.89 0.86 10.69
C ARG A 86 17.90 2.33 11.16
N SER A 87 18.93 3.06 10.75
CA SER A 87 19.19 4.44 11.11
C SER A 87 18.64 5.36 10.02
N VAL A 88 18.38 6.61 10.41
CA VAL A 88 17.60 7.63 9.71
C VAL A 88 18.19 8.05 8.33
N GLN A 89 19.23 7.40 7.80
CA GLN A 89 19.72 7.57 6.42
C GLN A 89 20.57 6.35 6.02
N PRO A 90 19.98 5.24 5.55
CA PRO A 90 20.74 4.04 5.22
C PRO A 90 21.70 4.27 4.04
N ASP A 91 23.02 4.16 4.29
CA ASP A 91 24.06 4.12 3.24
C ASP A 91 24.24 2.68 2.72
N CYS A 92 23.14 2.13 2.18
CA CYS A 92 23.10 0.76 1.69
C CYS A 92 22.13 0.63 0.54
N MET A 93 22.38 -0.37 -0.31
CA MET A 93 21.56 -0.60 -1.50
C MET A 93 20.12 -0.94 -1.11
N THR A 94 19.17 -0.17 -1.62
CA THR A 94 17.74 -0.43 -1.48
C THR A 94 17.18 -0.93 -2.80
N VAL A 95 16.39 -2.00 -2.77
CA VAL A 95 15.73 -2.56 -3.96
C VAL A 95 14.30 -2.05 -4.14
N GLY A 96 13.76 -1.38 -3.12
CA GLY A 96 12.47 -0.74 -3.16
C GLY A 96 12.09 -0.16 -1.80
N GLY A 97 10.88 0.39 -1.72
CA GLY A 97 10.35 0.96 -0.51
C GLY A 97 8.97 1.57 -0.69
N ALA A 98 8.31 1.85 0.44
CA ALA A 98 7.02 2.51 0.52
C ALA A 98 7.15 3.74 1.42
N ALA A 99 6.62 4.87 0.97
CA ALA A 99 6.66 6.13 1.69
C ALA A 99 5.27 6.73 1.86
N ILE A 100 5.09 7.42 2.98
CA ILE A 100 4.01 8.36 3.22
C ILE A 100 4.58 9.76 3.28
N MET A 101 3.87 10.71 2.69
CA MET A 101 4.33 12.10 2.58
C MET A 101 3.27 13.06 3.11
N HIS A 102 3.74 14.13 3.75
CA HIS A 102 2.89 15.30 4.04
C HIS A 102 2.37 15.90 2.72
N PRO A 103 1.18 16.55 2.72
CA PRO A 103 0.56 17.05 1.50
C PRO A 103 1.45 17.97 0.66
N ALA A 104 2.24 18.86 1.29
CA ALA A 104 3.15 19.76 0.59
C ALA A 104 4.29 18.99 -0.08
N ALA A 105 4.95 18.07 0.64
CA ALA A 105 6.02 17.25 0.10
C ALA A 105 5.53 16.33 -1.04
N PHE A 106 4.31 15.81 -0.94
CA PHE A 106 3.69 15.02 -1.99
C PHE A 106 3.40 15.85 -3.24
N ALA A 107 2.85 17.06 -3.08
CA ALA A 107 2.60 17.97 -4.20
C ALA A 107 3.91 18.34 -4.92
N ASP A 108 4.98 18.64 -4.15
CA ASP A 108 6.30 18.94 -4.71
C ASP A 108 6.90 17.73 -5.45
N TRP A 109 6.70 16.51 -4.94
CA TRP A 109 7.10 15.29 -5.65
C TRP A 109 6.34 15.14 -6.97
N GLN A 110 5.02 15.31 -6.96
CA GLN A 110 4.20 15.21 -8.17
C GLN A 110 4.60 16.26 -9.21
N GLN A 111 4.88 17.49 -8.79
CA GLN A 111 5.29 18.57 -9.68
C GLN A 111 6.64 18.28 -10.34
N ARG A 112 7.62 17.73 -9.61
CA ARG A 112 8.94 17.37 -10.16
C ARG A 112 8.88 16.32 -11.25
N HIS A 113 7.86 15.47 -11.24
CA HIS A 113 7.70 14.36 -12.17
C HIS A 113 6.56 14.55 -13.17
N GLN A 114 5.89 15.71 -13.17
CA GLN A 114 4.61 15.92 -13.86
C GLN A 114 4.60 15.52 -15.35
N ASP A 115 5.73 15.66 -16.05
CA ASP A 115 5.85 15.38 -17.47
C ASP A 115 5.97 13.87 -17.78
N ASP A 116 6.32 13.06 -16.77
CA ASP A 116 6.57 11.62 -16.87
C ASP A 116 5.45 10.77 -16.24
N LEU A 117 4.48 11.40 -15.56
CA LEU A 117 3.41 10.70 -14.84
C LEU A 117 2.34 10.15 -15.79
N ALA A 118 2.31 8.83 -15.97
CA ALA A 118 1.20 8.14 -16.62
C ALA A 118 0.08 7.83 -15.59
N PRO A 119 -1.20 8.15 -15.86
CA PRO A 119 -2.29 7.74 -14.97
C PRO A 119 -2.41 6.22 -14.92
N VAL A 120 -2.73 5.70 -13.73
CA VAL A 120 -3.01 4.27 -13.53
C VAL A 120 -4.21 4.12 -12.58
N GLU A 121 -5.08 3.17 -12.88
CA GLU A 121 -6.17 2.78 -11.98
C GLU A 121 -5.64 1.77 -10.98
N LEU A 122 -5.87 2.05 -9.70
CA LEU A 122 -5.59 1.15 -8.58
C LEU A 122 -6.92 0.61 -8.03
N SER A 123 -6.84 -0.36 -7.12
CA SER A 123 -7.99 -0.92 -6.42
C SER A 123 -8.84 0.15 -5.74
N ASN A 124 -10.09 -0.18 -5.43
CA ASN A 124 -11.04 0.71 -4.75
C ASN A 124 -11.32 2.04 -5.49
N ASN A 125 -11.17 2.07 -6.83
CA ASN A 125 -11.33 3.25 -7.68
C ASN A 125 -10.36 4.40 -7.31
N ILE A 126 -9.18 4.07 -6.79
CA ILE A 126 -8.13 5.05 -6.54
C ILE A 126 -7.36 5.27 -7.83
N THR A 127 -7.30 6.51 -8.30
CA THR A 127 -6.44 6.87 -9.43
C THR A 127 -5.04 7.22 -8.91
N GLY A 128 -4.04 6.48 -9.36
CA GLY A 128 -2.62 6.74 -9.11
C GLY A 128 -1.92 7.40 -10.31
N ARG A 129 -0.60 7.55 -10.16
CA ARG A 129 0.34 7.98 -11.18
C ARG A 129 1.53 7.05 -11.16
N TYR A 130 1.85 6.46 -12.30
CA TYR A 130 2.99 5.58 -12.50
C TYR A 130 4.05 6.31 -13.31
N LEU A 131 5.32 6.12 -12.96
CA LEU A 131 6.43 6.51 -13.81
C LEU A 131 7.57 5.49 -13.71
N SER A 132 8.45 5.54 -14.70
CA SER A 132 9.72 4.83 -14.68
C SER A 132 10.85 5.84 -14.93
N VAL A 133 11.87 5.83 -14.10
CA VAL A 133 12.99 6.78 -14.17
C VAL A 133 14.29 6.00 -14.33
N ASP A 134 15.01 6.25 -15.42
CA ASP A 134 16.37 5.77 -15.62
C ASP A 134 17.36 6.76 -15.00
N TYR A 135 18.09 6.32 -13.97
CA TYR A 135 19.12 7.11 -13.30
C TYR A 135 20.53 6.88 -13.86
N GLY A 136 20.66 6.14 -14.97
CA GLY A 136 21.93 5.80 -15.63
C GLY A 136 22.65 4.60 -14.99
N GLU A 137 22.43 4.36 -13.70
CA GLU A 137 22.93 3.19 -12.96
C GLU A 137 21.84 2.11 -12.78
N GLY A 138 20.62 2.41 -13.18
CA GLY A 138 19.46 1.54 -13.08
C GLY A 138 18.15 2.29 -13.28
N GLU A 139 17.13 1.54 -13.68
CA GLU A 139 15.78 2.06 -13.83
C GLU A 139 14.95 1.76 -12.57
N MET A 140 14.16 2.73 -12.13
CA MET A 140 13.26 2.62 -10.98
C MET A 140 11.81 2.78 -11.43
N HIS A 141 10.96 1.86 -11.00
CA HIS A 141 9.51 2.00 -11.06
C HIS A 141 9.00 2.77 -9.85
N TYR A 142 8.09 3.72 -10.08
CA TYR A 142 7.36 4.42 -9.05
C TYR A 142 5.86 4.40 -9.32
N VAL A 143 5.08 4.29 -8.26
CA VAL A 143 3.64 4.58 -8.30
C VAL A 143 3.27 5.41 -7.09
N ALA A 144 2.53 6.48 -7.33
CA ALA A 144 2.11 7.43 -6.33
C ALA A 144 0.59 7.65 -6.38
N TRP A 145 -0.03 7.78 -5.22
CA TRP A 145 -1.46 8.05 -5.11
C TRP A 145 -1.77 8.81 -3.82
N GLN A 146 -2.99 9.31 -3.69
CA GLN A 146 -3.47 9.92 -2.47
C GLN A 146 -4.65 9.12 -1.91
N GLN A 147 -4.63 8.87 -0.60
CA GLN A 147 -5.70 8.17 0.12
C GLN A 147 -5.73 8.70 1.54
N ASP A 148 -6.92 8.96 2.10
CA ASP A 148 -7.09 9.48 3.47
C ASP A 148 -6.21 10.70 3.80
N GLN A 149 -6.13 11.65 2.87
CA GLN A 149 -5.30 12.86 2.97
C GLN A 149 -3.78 12.61 3.03
N THR A 150 -3.34 11.35 2.95
CA THR A 150 -1.93 10.95 2.92
C THR A 150 -1.48 10.72 1.48
N GLY A 151 -0.33 11.29 1.11
CA GLY A 151 0.33 10.97 -0.15
C GLY A 151 1.16 9.70 0.00
N TYR A 152 0.97 8.72 -0.87
CA TYR A 152 1.71 7.47 -0.89
C TYR A 152 2.62 7.41 -2.10
N VAL A 153 3.83 6.89 -1.91
CA VAL A 153 4.76 6.57 -3.00
C VAL A 153 5.32 5.18 -2.74
N LEU A 154 5.19 4.28 -3.72
CA LEU A 154 5.88 3.01 -3.76
C LEU A 154 6.97 3.10 -4.83
N GLY A 155 8.15 2.56 -4.55
CA GLY A 155 9.28 2.51 -5.48
C GLY A 155 9.96 1.14 -5.49
N ALA A 156 10.48 0.71 -6.63
CA ALA A 156 11.28 -0.51 -6.76
C ALA A 156 12.24 -0.44 -7.96
N VAL A 157 13.38 -1.14 -7.88
CA VAL A 157 14.30 -1.31 -9.02
C VAL A 157 13.61 -2.13 -10.11
N ALA A 158 13.54 -1.59 -11.32
CA ALA A 158 12.78 -2.15 -12.44
C ALA A 158 13.31 -3.51 -12.92
N GLU A 159 14.62 -3.77 -12.78
CA GLU A 159 15.21 -5.07 -13.12
C GLU A 159 14.65 -6.22 -12.26
N GLY A 160 14.27 -5.92 -11.01
CA GLY A 160 13.80 -6.91 -10.04
C GLY A 160 12.30 -7.20 -10.09
N ILE A 161 11.51 -6.40 -10.80
CA ILE A 161 10.04 -6.52 -10.80
C ILE A 161 9.41 -5.93 -12.08
N SER A 162 8.52 -6.68 -12.72
CA SER A 162 7.79 -6.15 -13.87
C SER A 162 6.79 -5.08 -13.44
N ARG A 163 6.41 -4.17 -14.36
CA ARG A 163 5.37 -3.17 -14.12
C ARG A 163 4.08 -3.77 -13.57
N ASP A 164 3.58 -4.85 -14.16
CA ASP A 164 2.33 -5.47 -13.74
C ASP A 164 2.44 -6.06 -12.32
N GLU A 165 3.57 -6.70 -12.00
CA GLU A 165 3.82 -7.23 -10.66
C GLU A 165 3.95 -6.11 -9.62
N PHE A 166 4.63 -5.02 -10.00
CA PHE A 166 4.77 -3.82 -9.17
C PHE A 166 3.41 -3.17 -8.86
N LEU A 167 2.52 -3.09 -9.86
CA LEU A 167 1.16 -2.60 -9.65
C LEU A 167 0.32 -3.54 -8.78
N ARG A 168 0.56 -4.86 -8.81
CA ARG A 168 -0.06 -5.80 -7.86
C ARG A 168 0.39 -5.53 -6.43
N VAL A 169 1.67 -5.23 -6.20
CA VAL A 169 2.18 -4.80 -4.89
C VAL A 169 1.49 -3.51 -4.43
N ALA A 170 1.37 -2.52 -5.31
CA ALA A 170 0.70 -1.25 -4.99
C ALA A 170 -0.78 -1.43 -4.62
N ASN A 171 -1.52 -2.27 -5.36
CA ASN A 171 -2.91 -2.59 -5.04
C ASN A 171 -3.05 -3.27 -3.67
N SER A 172 -2.09 -4.14 -3.33
CA SER A 172 -2.04 -4.79 -2.01
C SER A 172 -1.82 -3.79 -0.86
N MET A 173 -1.20 -2.63 -1.15
CA MET A 173 -1.07 -1.49 -0.22
C MET A 173 -2.36 -0.69 -0.12
N VAL A 174 -3.00 -0.41 -1.26
CA VAL A 174 -4.28 0.34 -1.32
C VAL A 174 -5.39 -0.38 -0.54
N GLU A 175 -5.39 -1.71 -0.59
CA GLU A 175 -6.37 -2.58 0.08
C GLU A 175 -6.03 -2.87 1.55
N ALA A 176 -4.80 -2.56 1.98
CA ALA A 176 -4.37 -2.80 3.35
C ALA A 176 -4.99 -1.78 4.32
N ASP A 177 -5.23 -2.24 5.55
CA ASP A 177 -5.58 -1.35 6.64
C ASP A 177 -4.38 -0.46 7.01
N PRO A 178 -4.64 0.78 7.48
CA PRO A 178 -3.59 1.55 8.13
C PRO A 178 -2.97 0.79 9.29
N ILE A 179 -1.67 0.92 9.45
CA ILE A 179 -0.98 0.46 10.66
C ILE A 179 -1.50 1.31 11.82
N GLU A 180 -2.01 0.69 12.88
CA GLU A 180 -2.44 1.39 14.09
C GLU A 180 -1.25 1.83 14.94
#